data_AF-A0AAW5ZKW8-F1
#
_entry.id   AF-A0AAW5ZKW8-F1
#
_cell.length_a   1.000
_cell.length_b   1.000
_cell.length_c   1.000
_cell.angle_alpha   90.00
_cell.angle_beta   90.00
_cell.angle_gamma   90.00
#
_symmetry.space_group_name_H-M   'P 1'
#
loop_
_entity.id
_entity.type
_entity.pdbx_description
1 polymer ?
#
loop_
_entity_poly.entity_id
_entity_poly.type
_entity_poly.pdbx_seq_one_letter_code
_entity_poly.pdbx_strand_id
1 'polypeptide(L)'
;MSYQELIAKAMKGRSVNALAKALHVPQPTMRNYCNGERLPDYVTAAALAKEAGVEMGEMFIALVEEEAKKKGLTAKIAEGFKKLVSLAKPRRDWVPAW
;
A
#
# COMPACT_ATOMS: atom_id res chain seq x y z
N MET A 1 2.89 2.47 11.00
CA MET A 1 1.82 1.47 11.15
C MET A 1 1.43 1.03 9.75
N SER A 2 1.41 -0.27 9.46
CA SER A 2 1.06 -0.73 8.11
C SER A 2 -0.45 -0.57 7.84
N TYR A 3 -0.84 -0.51 6.56
CA TYR A 3 -2.25 -0.47 6.18
C TYR A 3 -3.05 -1.67 6.71
N GLN A 4 -2.44 -2.86 6.76
CA GLN A 4 -3.08 -4.05 7.31
C GLN A 4 -3.28 -3.95 8.83
N GLU A 5 -2.33 -3.38 9.57
CA GLU A 5 -2.50 -3.12 11.00
C GLU A 5 -3.63 -2.12 11.28
N LEU A 6 -3.75 -1.07 10.45
CA LEU A 6 -4.84 -0.11 10.53
C LEU A 6 -6.20 -0.77 10.32
N ILE A 7 -6.32 -1.64 9.32
CA ILE A 7 -7.54 -2.41 9.08
C ILE A 7 -7.84 -3.36 10.23
N ALA A 8 -6.84 -4.08 10.73
CA ALA A 8 -7.02 -4.99 11.87
C ALA A 8 -7.56 -4.24 13.10
N LYS A 9 -7.04 -3.02 13.35
CA LYS A 9 -7.57 -2.12 14.39
C LYS A 9 -9.00 -1.68 14.10
N ALA A 10 -9.32 -1.28 12.86
CA ALA A 10 -10.68 -0.88 12.47
C ALA A 10 -11.70 -2.02 12.63
N MET A 11 -11.28 -3.26 12.36
CA MET A 11 -12.12 -4.44 12.50
C MET A 11 -12.53 -4.70 13.97
N LYS A 12 -11.68 -4.41 14.95
CA LYS A 12 -11.95 -4.67 16.38
C LYS A 12 -12.38 -6.13 16.66
N GLY A 13 -11.85 -7.09 15.90
CA GLY A 13 -12.26 -8.51 15.97
C GLY A 13 -13.63 -8.83 15.35
N ARG A 14 -14.33 -7.86 14.75
CA ARG A 14 -15.58 -8.08 14.03
C ARG A 14 -15.33 -8.79 12.69
N SER A 15 -16.34 -9.47 12.16
CA SER A 15 -16.26 -10.04 10.81
C SER A 15 -16.27 -8.95 9.74
N VAL A 16 -15.69 -9.25 8.56
CA VAL A 16 -15.70 -8.35 7.40
C VAL A 16 -17.13 -7.93 7.02
N ASN A 17 -18.11 -8.83 7.17
CA ASN A 17 -19.52 -8.53 6.89
C ASN A 17 -20.10 -7.51 7.88
N ALA A 18 -19.78 -7.64 9.18
CA ALA A 18 -20.22 -6.67 10.18
C ALA A 18 -19.63 -5.28 9.92
N LEU A 19 -18.35 -5.20 9.55
CA LEU A 19 -17.70 -3.94 9.18
C LEU A 19 -18.29 -3.34 7.89
N ALA A 20 -18.53 -4.18 6.88
CA ALA A 20 -19.16 -3.76 5.63
C ALA A 20 -20.53 -3.12 5.86
N LYS A 21 -21.36 -3.75 6.71
CA LYS A 21 -22.66 -3.20 7.11
C LYS A 21 -22.54 -1.88 7.87
N ALA A 22 -21.60 -1.78 8.81
CA ALA A 22 -21.39 -0.56 9.58
C ALA A 22 -20.94 0.64 8.73
N LEU A 23 -20.18 0.37 7.67
CA LEU A 23 -19.64 1.39 6.76
C LEU A 23 -20.48 1.58 5.49
N HIS A 24 -21.62 0.89 5.36
CA HIS A 24 -22.47 0.90 4.16
C HIS A 24 -21.71 0.57 2.87
N VAL A 25 -20.71 -0.30 2.95
CA VAL A 25 -19.91 -0.76 1.81
C VAL A 25 -20.37 -2.16 1.41
N PRO A 26 -20.45 -2.49 0.11
CA PRO A 26 -20.68 -3.86 -0.31
C PRO A 26 -19.64 -4.82 0.30
N GLN A 27 -20.08 -5.94 0.87
CA GLN A 27 -19.19 -6.94 1.46
C GLN A 27 -18.01 -7.35 0.57
N PRO A 28 -18.16 -7.63 -0.75
CA PRO A 28 -17.01 -7.97 -1.60
C PRO A 28 -16.01 -6.82 -1.69
N THR A 29 -16.48 -5.58 -1.76
CA THR A 29 -15.62 -4.40 -1.79
C THR A 29 -14.85 -4.24 -0.47
N MET A 30 -15.52 -4.42 0.67
CA MET A 30 -14.86 -4.39 1.98
C MET A 30 -13.82 -5.50 2.13
N ARG A 31 -14.12 -6.71 1.63
CA ARG A 31 -13.15 -7.82 1.60
C ARG A 31 -11.90 -7.45 0.81
N ASN A 32 -12.06 -6.82 -0.34
CA ASN A 32 -10.92 -6.39 -1.17
C ASN A 32 -10.10 -5.29 -0.48
N TYR A 33 -10.74 -4.42 0.30
CA TYR A 33 -10.05 -3.45 1.15
C TYR A 33 -9.22 -4.14 2.24
N CYS A 34 -9.82 -5.10 2.95
CA CYS A 34 -9.15 -5.88 3.99
C CYS A 34 -7.98 -6.71 3.47
N ASN A 35 -8.12 -7.31 2.29
CA ASN A 35 -7.07 -8.08 1.65
C ASN A 35 -5.94 -7.19 1.08
N GLY A 36 -6.15 -5.87 1.02
CA GLY A 36 -5.23 -4.96 0.33
C GLY A 36 -5.23 -5.15 -1.19
N GLU A 37 -6.23 -5.79 -1.78
CA GLU A 37 -6.39 -5.94 -3.24
C GLU A 37 -6.86 -4.62 -3.87
N ARG A 38 -7.68 -3.86 -3.14
CA ARG A 38 -8.13 -2.51 -3.50
C ARG A 38 -7.93 -1.57 -2.33
N LEU A 39 -7.65 -0.30 -2.60
CA LEU A 39 -7.60 0.73 -1.56
C LEU A 39 -8.97 1.41 -1.44
N PRO A 40 -9.40 1.79 -0.22
CA PRO A 40 -10.63 2.53 0.01
C PRO A 40 -10.55 3.95 -0.52
N ASP A 41 -11.69 4.48 -0.93
CA ASP A 41 -11.83 5.90 -1.27
C ASP A 41 -11.69 6.76 0.00
N TYR A 42 -11.41 8.07 -0.16
CA TYR A 42 -11.15 8.99 0.96
C TYR A 42 -12.21 8.97 2.06
N VAL A 43 -13.50 8.88 1.71
CA VAL A 43 -14.60 8.84 2.67
C VAL A 43 -14.59 7.54 3.47
N THR A 44 -14.34 6.42 2.81
CA THR A 44 -14.27 5.11 3.45
C THR A 44 -13.01 4.97 4.31
N ALA A 45 -11.88 5.49 3.83
CA ALA A 45 -10.65 5.59 4.59
C ALA A 45 -10.83 6.41 5.86
N ALA A 46 -11.54 7.54 5.77
CA ALA A 46 -11.86 8.38 6.91
C ALA A 46 -12.71 7.65 7.95
N ALA A 47 -13.71 6.89 7.49
CA ALA A 47 -14.54 6.09 8.38
C ALA A 47 -13.75 4.93 9.03
N LEU A 48 -12.83 4.30 8.30
CA LEU A 48 -11.92 3.28 8.84
C LEU A 48 -10.95 3.85 9.87
N ALA A 49 -10.39 5.05 9.65
CA ALA A 49 -9.52 5.73 10.60
C ALA A 49 -10.26 6.03 11.91
N LYS A 50 -11.49 6.54 11.81
CA LYS A 50 -12.37 6.79 12.95
C LYS A 50 -12.69 5.50 13.71
N GLU A 51 -12.97 4.41 12.99
CA GLU A 51 -13.20 3.10 13.60
C GLU A 51 -11.93 2.56 14.29
N ALA A 52 -10.76 2.72 13.68
CA ALA A 52 -9.48 2.32 14.26
C ALA A 52 -9.04 3.18 15.45
N GLY A 53 -9.65 4.35 15.67
CA GLY A 53 -9.24 5.31 16.68
C GLY A 53 -7.92 6.00 16.33
N VAL A 54 -7.66 6.20 15.04
CA VAL A 54 -6.40 6.73 14.52
C VAL A 54 -6.67 8.03 13.76
N GLU A 55 -5.69 8.94 13.75
CA GLU A 55 -5.82 10.17 12.96
C GLU A 55 -5.92 9.87 11.47
N MET A 56 -6.71 10.71 10.78
CA MET A 56 -6.90 10.66 9.33
C MET A 56 -5.57 10.72 8.57
N GLY A 57 -4.62 11.52 9.06
CA GLY A 57 -3.30 11.70 8.44
C GLY A 57 -2.50 10.40 8.41
N GLU A 58 -2.50 9.63 9.49
CA GLU A 58 -1.80 8.34 9.54
C GLU A 58 -2.42 7.31 8.59
N MET A 59 -3.76 7.26 8.53
CA MET A 59 -4.47 6.40 7.58
C MET A 59 -4.12 6.77 6.13
N PHE A 60 -4.05 8.07 5.83
CA PHE A 60 -3.71 8.56 4.51
C PHE A 60 -2.27 8.22 4.11
N ILE A 61 -1.31 8.43 5.01
CA ILE A 61 0.10 8.05 4.76
C ILE A 61 0.21 6.55 4.45
N ALA A 62 -0.48 5.71 5.22
CA ALA A 62 -0.48 4.26 4.97
C ALA A 62 -1.09 3.89 3.61
N LEU A 63 -2.15 4.58 3.17
CA LEU A 63 -2.73 4.39 1.83
C LEU A 63 -1.75 4.78 0.73
N VAL A 64 -1.07 5.92 0.88
CA VAL A 64 -0.06 6.39 -0.08
C VAL A 64 1.10 5.41 -0.20
N GLU A 65 1.59 4.88 0.93
CA GLU A 65 2.64 3.86 0.93
C GLU A 65 2.21 2.58 0.21
N GLU A 66 1.00 2.09 0.47
CA GLU A 66 0.45 0.90 -0.23
C GLU A 66 0.22 1.15 -1.72
N GLU A 67 -0.23 2.35 -2.09
CA GLU A 67 -0.41 2.72 -3.50
C GLU A 67 0.94 2.81 -4.22
N ALA A 68 1.96 3.37 -3.57
CA ALA A 68 3.33 3.43 -4.09
C ALA A 68 3.93 2.03 -4.31
N LYS A 69 3.69 1.10 -3.37
CA LYS A 69 4.07 -0.32 -3.51
C LYS A 69 3.36 -0.96 -4.71
N LYS A 70 2.04 -0.78 -4.84
CA LYS A 70 1.25 -1.37 -5.94
C LYS A 70 1.57 -0.82 -7.32
N LYS A 71 1.75 0.50 -7.43
CA LYS A 71 2.11 1.14 -8.71
C LYS A 71 3.52 0.75 -9.17
N GLY A 72 4.32 0.12 -8.29
CA GLY A 72 5.67 -0.28 -8.61
C GLY A 72 6.52 0.91 -9.06
N LEU A 73 6.16 2.13 -8.64
CA LEU A 73 6.86 3.34 -9.06
C LEU A 73 8.33 3.25 -8.67
N THR A 74 8.58 2.75 -7.46
CA THR A 74 9.92 2.43 -6.95
C THR A 74 10.63 1.37 -7.78
N ALA A 75 9.95 0.33 -8.25
CA ALA A 75 10.53 -0.71 -9.09
C ALA A 75 10.89 -0.19 -10.50
N LYS A 76 9.99 0.56 -11.14
CA LYS A 76 10.23 1.17 -12.45
C LYS A 76 11.32 2.24 -12.40
N ILE A 77 11.36 3.05 -11.34
CA ILE A 77 12.44 4.02 -11.11
C ILE A 77 13.76 3.31 -10.86
N ALA A 78 13.79 2.24 -10.06
CA ALA A 78 15.00 1.45 -9.82
C ALA A 78 15.51 0.74 -11.08
N GLU A 79 14.62 0.25 -11.94
CA GLU A 79 14.95 -0.35 -13.23
C GLU A 79 15.55 0.69 -14.19
N GLY A 80 14.96 1.88 -14.27
CA GLY A 80 15.50 3.03 -15.01
C GLY A 80 16.90 3.43 -14.52
N PHE A 81 17.08 3.54 -13.20
CA PHE A 81 18.39 3.83 -12.60
C PHE A 81 19.43 2.74 -12.89
N LYS A 82 19.06 1.45 -12.76
CA LYS A 82 19.96 0.34 -13.12
C LYS A 82 20.40 0.41 -14.58
N LYS A 83 19.47 0.73 -15.49
CA LYS A 83 19.76 0.91 -16.92
C LYS A 83 20.73 2.06 -17.16
N LEU A 84 20.51 3.22 -16.53
CA LEU A 84 21.41 4.37 -16.63
C LEU A 84 22.81 4.07 -16.05
N VAL A 85 22.88 3.42 -14.88
CA VAL A 85 24.14 3.02 -14.26
C VAL A 85 24.89 2.00 -15.11
N SER A 86 24.19 1.06 -15.77
CA SER A 86 24.81 0.12 -16.70
C SER A 86 25.35 0.80 -17.96
N LEU A 87 24.67 1.82 -18.47
CA LEU A 87 25.12 2.60 -19.62
C LEU A 87 26.32 3.51 -19.26
N ALA A 88 26.32 4.07 -18.06
CA ALA A 88 27.40 4.92 -17.56
C ALA A 88 28.69 4.16 -17.20
N LYS A 89 28.62 2.85 -16.96
CA LYS A 89 29.79 1.98 -16.71
C LYS A 89 29.97 0.96 -17.85
N PRO A 90 30.50 1.38 -19.02
CA PRO A 90 30.63 0.52 -20.20
C PRO A 90 31.72 -0.57 -20.09
N ARG A 91 32.56 -0.56 -19.04
CA ARG A 91 33.63 -1.54 -18.83
C ARG A 91 33.48 -2.22 -17.48
N ARG A 92 32.71 -3.32 -17.42
CA ARG A 92 32.62 -4.18 -16.23
C ARG A 92 33.63 -5.33 -16.24
N ASP A 93 34.28 -5.56 -17.38
CA ASP A 93 34.94 -6.84 -17.71
C ASP A 93 36.43 -6.66 -18.07
N TRP A 94 37.00 -5.47 -17.88
CA TRP A 94 38.44 -5.25 -18.07
C TRP A 94 39.21 -5.68 -16.82
N VAL A 95 39.49 -6.98 -16.71
CA VAL A 95 40.52 -7.52 -15.81
C VAL A 95 41.81 -7.60 -16.65
N PRO A 96 42.78 -6.68 -16.47
CA PRO A 96 44.07 -6.87 -17.10
C PRO A 96 44.72 -8.11 -16.46
N ALA A 97 44.90 -9.16 -17.25
CA ALA A 97 45.72 -10.30 -16.86
C ALA A 97 47.17 -9.79 -16.73
N TRP A 98 47.71 -9.85 -15.51
CA TRP A 98 49.14 -9.70 -15.21
C TRP A 98 49.60 -11.03 -14.62
#